data_AF-A0A7S4IRJ1-F1
#
_entry.id   AF-A0A7S4IRJ1-F1
#
_cell.length_a   1.000
_cell.length_b   1.000
_cell.length_c   1.000
_cell.angle_alpha   90.00
_cell.angle_beta   90.00
_cell.angle_gamma   90.00
#
_symmetry.space_group_name_H-M   'P 1'
#
loop_
_entity.id
_entity.type
_entity.pdbx_description
1 polymer ?
#
loop_
_entity_poly.entity_id
_entity_poly.type
_entity_poly.pdbx_seq_one_letter_code
_entity_poly.pdbx_strand_id
1 'polypeptide(L)'
;FIILMTTRDRSDSSGASVRAKSFANRKRSSRGKSSSAAIVPVFKRGNNSFSVVIERKDLLIYYYQKTLSRILECTGLEGIEIRNVLAQIDFVLKDEQHDTLKTSTLLSDDAINHLIAIEKETHEVLENQKKVRAAVTIQSRVRGWLVRKKLQNLTYKDKGIIRIRASSFMELIRSDEAYLETIGEMLTEYIRPIQENASRYNIGSAAVKYLIRDVEELFQFNQKFFAKLCEVRDSTVYPISLHLGDVIAAESANLRSIYLDYANNYTPRVETLQHLRVTNSRFQAFLHEKEQVSEPLEDLFELPLLYLQVLAARLRMIHSCSVPMLQE
;
A
#
# COMPACT_ATOMS: atom_id res chain seq x y z
N PHE A 1 29.13 7.76 -12.00
CA PHE A 1 27.88 8.55 -11.98
C PHE A 1 28.07 10.02 -11.57
N ILE A 2 28.94 10.37 -10.62
CA ILE A 2 29.46 11.76 -10.49
C ILE A 2 30.61 12.05 -11.48
N ILE A 3 31.33 11.02 -11.95
CA ILE A 3 32.39 11.16 -12.97
C ILE A 3 31.85 11.21 -14.42
N LEU A 4 30.59 10.85 -14.66
CA LEU A 4 29.98 10.88 -16.01
C LEU A 4 29.35 12.25 -16.37
N MET A 5 29.45 13.24 -15.48
CA MET A 5 28.87 14.58 -15.70
C MET A 5 29.91 15.65 -16.04
N THR A 6 31.21 15.34 -16.06
CA THR A 6 32.29 16.34 -16.25
C THR A 6 32.99 16.32 -17.61
N THR A 7 32.60 15.47 -18.55
CA THR A 7 33.19 15.48 -19.90
C THR A 7 32.11 15.45 -20.96
N ARG A 8 31.72 16.64 -21.41
CA ARG A 8 30.96 16.84 -22.63
C ARG A 8 31.96 17.29 -23.71
N ASP A 9 32.37 16.38 -24.59
CA ASP A 9 32.56 16.71 -26.00
C ASP A 9 32.56 15.49 -26.93
N ARG A 10 31.77 15.63 -28.00
CA ARG A 10 31.80 15.01 -29.34
C ARG A 10 32.19 13.53 -29.50
N SER A 11 31.23 12.69 -29.87
CA SER A 11 31.00 12.25 -31.28
C SER A 11 30.11 11.02 -31.34
N ASP A 12 29.20 11.06 -32.31
CA ASP A 12 28.60 9.99 -33.09
C ASP A 12 27.68 8.91 -32.49
N SER A 13 26.63 8.75 -33.30
CA SER A 13 25.47 7.90 -33.24
C SER A 13 25.78 6.41 -33.42
N SER A 14 25.25 5.58 -32.52
CA SER A 14 24.63 4.31 -32.90
C SER A 14 23.64 3.90 -31.81
N GLY A 15 22.38 3.82 -32.20
CA GLY A 15 21.26 3.54 -31.29
C GLY A 15 21.27 2.10 -30.78
N ALA A 16 21.05 1.96 -29.48
CA ALA A 16 20.54 0.74 -28.86
C ALA A 16 19.26 1.12 -28.11
N SER A 17 18.12 0.71 -28.66
CA SER A 17 16.79 0.84 -28.07
C SER A 17 16.68 -0.13 -26.90
N VAL A 18 16.89 0.35 -25.68
CA VAL A 18 16.59 -0.40 -24.46
C VAL A 18 15.10 -0.24 -24.18
N ARG A 19 14.38 -1.33 -24.43
CA ARG A 19 12.93 -1.47 -24.22
C ARG A 19 12.65 -1.47 -22.71
N ALA A 20 12.38 -0.29 -22.15
CA ALA A 20 11.89 -0.16 -20.79
C ALA A 20 10.54 -0.92 -20.67
N LYS A 21 10.54 -2.03 -19.93
CA LYS A 21 9.30 -2.72 -19.56
C LYS A 21 8.52 -1.80 -18.63
N SER A 22 7.31 -1.42 -19.03
CA SER A 22 6.42 -0.55 -18.26
C SER A 22 5.94 -1.28 -16.99
N PHE A 23 6.48 -0.89 -15.84
CA PHE A 23 5.88 -1.13 -14.53
C PHE A 23 4.68 -0.19 -14.33
N ALA A 24 3.61 -0.40 -15.11
CA ALA A 24 2.30 0.19 -14.87
C ALA A 24 1.30 -0.41 -15.87
N ASN A 25 0.65 -1.50 -15.49
CA ASN A 25 -0.77 -1.79 -15.75
C ASN A 25 -1.06 -3.28 -15.60
N ARG A 26 -1.71 -3.68 -14.51
CA ARG A 26 -2.56 -4.87 -14.50
C ARG A 26 -3.92 -4.59 -13.85
N LYS A 27 -4.88 -4.44 -14.78
CA LYS A 27 -6.28 -4.90 -14.79
C LYS A 27 -7.16 -4.60 -13.57
N ARG A 28 -7.92 -3.51 -13.68
CA ARG A 28 -9.29 -3.44 -13.15
C ARG A 28 -10.22 -4.29 -14.01
N SER A 29 -10.87 -5.26 -13.38
CA SER A 29 -11.92 -6.11 -13.94
C SER A 29 -13.16 -5.29 -14.33
N SER A 30 -13.75 -5.69 -15.44
CA SER A 30 -14.93 -5.15 -16.11
C SER A 30 -16.20 -5.27 -15.26
N ARG A 31 -16.79 -4.13 -14.85
CA ARG A 31 -18.19 -4.08 -14.43
C ARG A 31 -19.07 -3.76 -15.64
N GLY A 32 -19.74 -4.80 -16.13
CA GLY A 32 -20.83 -4.69 -17.09
C GLY A 32 -21.99 -3.89 -16.49
N LYS A 33 -22.47 -2.91 -17.25
CA LYS A 33 -23.72 -2.20 -17.00
C LYS A 33 -24.86 -3.04 -17.59
N SER A 34 -25.71 -3.60 -16.75
CA SER A 34 -27.03 -4.06 -17.14
C SER A 34 -28.07 -3.16 -16.46
N SER A 35 -28.67 -2.31 -17.28
CA SER A 35 -29.87 -1.54 -16.97
C SER A 35 -31.07 -2.48 -16.93
N SER A 36 -31.63 -2.71 -15.75
CA SER A 36 -32.97 -3.29 -15.60
C SER A 36 -33.91 -2.22 -15.04
N ALA A 37 -34.92 -1.90 -15.84
CA ALA A 37 -35.97 -0.96 -15.54
C ALA A 37 -36.64 -1.27 -14.20
N ALA A 38 -36.73 -0.26 -13.33
CA ALA A 38 -37.57 -0.32 -12.14
C ALA A 38 -39.04 -0.16 -12.58
N ILE A 39 -39.77 -1.27 -12.63
CA ILE A 39 -41.23 -1.26 -12.60
C ILE A 39 -41.61 -0.78 -11.20
N VAL A 40 -42.23 0.40 -11.10
CA VAL A 40 -42.82 0.90 -9.86
C VAL A 40 -44.16 0.18 -9.66
N PRO A 41 -44.33 -0.66 -8.61
CA PRO A 41 -45.66 -1.17 -8.30
C PRO A 41 -46.46 -0.06 -7.63
N VAL A 42 -47.51 0.39 -8.33
CA VAL A 42 -48.61 1.17 -7.76
C VAL A 42 -49.37 0.26 -6.80
N PHE A 43 -49.09 0.37 -5.50
CA PHE A 43 -49.89 -0.30 -4.48
C PHE A 43 -51.18 0.49 -4.21
N LYS A 44 -52.30 -0.08 -4.66
CA LYS A 44 -53.64 0.30 -4.22
C LYS A 44 -53.75 0.06 -2.71
N ARG A 45 -54.15 1.09 -1.95
CA ARG A 45 -54.55 0.96 -0.54
C ARG A 45 -55.84 0.13 -0.46
N GLY A 46 -55.68 -1.17 -0.20
CA GLY A 46 -56.73 -2.01 0.36
C GLY A 46 -56.57 -2.03 1.87
N ASN A 47 -57.52 -1.41 2.59
CA ASN A 47 -57.65 -1.55 4.04
C ASN A 47 -58.10 -2.98 4.35
N ASN A 48 -57.17 -3.91 4.48
CA ASN A 48 -57.36 -5.14 5.22
C ASN A 48 -56.23 -5.22 6.23
N SER A 49 -56.52 -4.82 7.47
CA SER A 49 -55.64 -5.02 8.62
C SER A 49 -55.60 -6.52 8.95
N PHE A 50 -54.82 -7.28 8.18
CA PHE A 50 -54.22 -8.51 8.69
C PHE A 50 -53.19 -8.09 9.74
N SER A 51 -53.62 -8.05 11.00
CA SER A 51 -52.69 -8.14 12.11
C SER A 51 -52.06 -9.53 12.06
N VAL A 52 -50.98 -9.68 11.28
CA VAL A 52 -50.08 -10.80 11.46
C VAL A 52 -49.52 -10.59 12.87
N VAL A 53 -50.05 -11.36 13.82
CA VAL A 53 -49.47 -11.52 15.14
C VAL A 53 -48.17 -12.28 14.89
N ILE A 54 -47.15 -11.56 14.44
CA ILE A 54 -45.78 -12.05 14.50
C ILE A 54 -45.51 -12.12 15.99
N GLU A 55 -45.38 -13.33 16.51
CA GLU A 55 -45.02 -13.51 17.92
C GLU A 55 -43.74 -12.70 18.16
N ARG A 56 -43.67 -11.95 19.27
CA ARG A 56 -42.51 -11.10 19.62
C ARG A 56 -41.15 -11.82 19.48
N LYS A 57 -41.16 -13.15 19.53
CA LYS A 57 -40.04 -14.08 19.36
C LYS A 57 -39.44 -14.04 17.95
N ASP A 58 -40.26 -14.04 16.91
CA ASP A 58 -39.80 -14.03 15.51
C ASP A 58 -39.17 -12.68 15.14
N LEU A 59 -39.66 -11.60 15.75
CA LEU A 59 -39.08 -10.26 15.61
C LEU A 59 -37.68 -10.16 16.21
N LEU A 60 -37.44 -10.75 17.39
CA LEU A 60 -36.14 -10.71 18.04
C LEU A 60 -35.08 -11.51 17.25
N ILE A 61 -35.43 -12.72 16.82
CA ILE A 61 -34.57 -13.57 15.97
C ILE A 61 -34.27 -12.85 14.66
N TYR A 62 -35.28 -12.23 14.05
CA TYR A 62 -35.11 -11.43 12.84
C TYR A 62 -34.14 -10.26 13.05
N TYR A 63 -34.27 -9.49 14.14
CA TYR A 63 -33.36 -8.37 14.42
C TYR A 63 -31.94 -8.83 14.75
N TYR A 64 -31.79 -9.94 15.48
CA TYR A 64 -30.49 -10.52 15.76
C TYR A 64 -29.79 -10.97 14.48
N GLN A 65 -30.45 -11.79 13.65
CA GLN A 65 -29.92 -12.25 12.37
C GLN A 65 -29.60 -11.09 11.43
N LYS A 66 -30.46 -10.07 11.38
CA LYS A 66 -30.24 -8.86 10.57
C LYS A 66 -29.08 -8.01 11.06
N THR A 67 -28.88 -7.90 12.37
CA THR A 67 -27.76 -7.16 12.97
C THR A 67 -26.45 -7.91 12.74
N LEU A 68 -26.45 -9.24 12.95
CA LEU A 68 -25.29 -10.08 12.70
C LEU A 68 -24.89 -10.06 11.21
N SER A 69 -25.88 -10.13 10.31
CA SER A 69 -25.65 -10.04 8.86
C SER A 69 -25.01 -8.70 8.48
N ARG A 70 -25.49 -7.59 9.04
CA ARG A 70 -24.89 -6.25 8.82
C ARG A 70 -23.48 -6.13 9.37
N ILE A 71 -23.20 -6.70 10.55
CA ILE A 71 -21.85 -6.74 11.12
C ILE A 71 -20.92 -7.51 10.18
N LEU A 72 -21.34 -8.69 9.71
CA LEU A 72 -20.56 -9.53 8.81
C LEU A 72 -20.35 -8.87 7.43
N GLU A 73 -21.35 -8.16 6.89
CA GLU A 73 -21.19 -7.34 5.67
C GLU A 73 -20.15 -6.23 5.85
N CYS A 74 -20.12 -5.57 7.01
CA CYS A 74 -19.12 -4.55 7.31
C CYS A 74 -17.70 -5.10 7.47
N THR A 75 -17.53 -6.40 7.72
CA THR A 75 -16.22 -7.07 7.73
C THR A 75 -15.70 -7.43 6.33
N GLY A 76 -16.48 -7.15 5.27
CA GLY A 76 -16.10 -7.44 3.89
C GLY A 76 -16.31 -8.89 3.45
N LEU A 77 -16.97 -9.71 4.28
CA LEU A 77 -17.37 -11.07 3.93
C LEU A 77 -18.53 -11.02 2.92
N GLU A 78 -18.51 -11.87 1.90
CA GLU A 78 -19.54 -11.87 0.86
C GLU A 78 -20.35 -13.18 0.83
N GLY A 79 -21.68 -13.05 0.76
CA GLY A 79 -22.63 -14.08 0.31
C GLY A 79 -22.54 -15.45 0.99
N ILE A 80 -21.67 -16.33 0.47
CA ILE A 80 -21.48 -17.71 0.94
C ILE A 80 -20.72 -17.72 2.27
N GLU A 81 -19.78 -16.82 2.48
CA GLU A 81 -18.98 -16.74 3.72
C GLU A 81 -19.84 -16.36 4.91
N ILE A 82 -20.72 -15.36 4.74
CA ILE A 82 -21.71 -14.96 5.75
C ILE A 82 -22.63 -16.14 6.09
N ARG A 83 -23.12 -16.87 5.08
CA ARG A 83 -23.98 -18.05 5.29
C ARG A 83 -23.25 -19.18 6.00
N ASN A 84 -21.98 -19.41 5.70
CA ASN A 84 -21.18 -20.44 6.35
C ASN A 84 -20.88 -20.08 7.81
N VAL A 85 -20.61 -18.81 8.12
CA VAL A 85 -20.43 -18.34 9.51
C VAL A 85 -21.74 -18.44 10.28
N LEU A 86 -22.87 -18.01 9.70
CA LEU A 86 -24.19 -18.15 10.31
C LEU A 86 -24.57 -19.63 10.55
N ALA A 87 -24.31 -20.50 9.57
CA ALA A 87 -24.58 -21.93 9.68
C ALA A 87 -23.66 -22.62 10.69
N GLN A 88 -22.41 -22.19 10.84
CA GLN A 88 -21.52 -22.69 11.91
C GLN A 88 -21.98 -22.23 13.29
N ILE A 89 -22.49 -21.01 13.41
CA ILE A 89 -23.08 -20.51 14.67
C ILE A 89 -24.34 -21.33 15.02
N ASP A 90 -25.21 -21.61 14.04
CA ASP A 90 -26.41 -22.45 14.25
C ASP A 90 -26.05 -23.92 14.52
N PHE A 91 -25.01 -24.47 13.88
CA PHE A 91 -24.59 -25.87 14.05
C PHE A 91 -23.93 -26.15 15.41
N VAL A 92 -23.33 -25.14 16.04
CA VAL A 92 -22.69 -25.27 17.37
C VAL A 92 -23.71 -25.28 18.51
N LEU A 93 -24.95 -24.83 18.27
CA LEU A 93 -26.00 -24.79 19.28
C LEU A 93 -26.79 -26.10 19.30
N LYS A 94 -26.80 -26.79 20.44
CA LYS A 94 -27.62 -28.01 20.65
C LYS A 94 -29.09 -27.65 20.85
N ASP A 95 -30.01 -28.58 20.58
CA ASP A 95 -31.47 -28.39 20.78
C ASP A 95 -31.83 -27.92 22.20
N GLU A 96 -31.12 -28.40 23.22
CA GLU A 96 -31.26 -27.95 24.61
C GLU A 96 -30.84 -26.48 24.83
N GLN A 97 -29.83 -26.01 24.09
CA GLN A 97 -29.39 -24.60 24.12
C GLN A 97 -30.35 -23.72 23.32
N HIS A 98 -30.99 -24.25 22.27
CA HIS A 98 -32.11 -23.59 21.59
C HIS A 98 -33.32 -23.44 22.51
N ASP A 99 -33.68 -24.45 23.30
CA ASP A 99 -34.79 -24.36 24.26
C ASP A 99 -34.44 -23.50 25.50
N THR A 100 -33.17 -23.48 25.91
CA THR A 100 -32.66 -22.53 26.91
C THR A 100 -32.69 -21.10 26.38
N LEU A 101 -32.28 -20.84 25.13
CA LEU A 101 -32.42 -19.54 24.46
C LEU A 101 -33.89 -19.12 24.29
N LYS A 102 -34.80 -20.08 24.06
CA LYS A 102 -36.26 -19.84 23.98
C LYS A 102 -36.89 -19.50 25.34
N THR A 103 -36.28 -19.88 26.46
CA THR A 103 -36.78 -19.64 27.83
C THR A 103 -36.04 -18.52 28.56
N SER A 104 -34.73 -18.36 28.33
CA SER A 104 -33.88 -17.25 28.79
C SER A 104 -33.85 -16.08 27.79
N THR A 105 -35.03 -15.65 27.35
CA THR A 105 -35.24 -14.59 26.34
C THR A 105 -34.70 -13.20 26.72
N LEU A 106 -34.09 -13.05 27.88
CA LEU A 106 -33.44 -11.83 28.32
C LEU A 106 -31.94 -12.09 28.40
N LEU A 107 -31.16 -11.27 27.70
CA LEU A 107 -29.73 -11.16 27.93
C LEU A 107 -29.50 -10.94 29.44
N SER A 108 -28.46 -11.54 30.01
CA SER A 108 -28.08 -11.21 31.38
C SER A 108 -27.79 -9.71 31.49
N ASP A 109 -28.01 -9.12 32.66
CA ASP A 109 -27.70 -7.70 32.90
C ASP A 109 -26.23 -7.39 32.54
N ASP A 110 -25.32 -8.34 32.78
CA ASP A 110 -23.93 -8.23 32.34
C ASP A 110 -23.79 -8.12 30.81
N ALA A 111 -24.48 -8.97 30.04
CA ALA A 111 -24.45 -8.91 28.59
C ALA A 111 -25.09 -7.61 28.06
N ILE A 112 -26.17 -7.13 28.69
CA ILE A 112 -26.79 -5.84 28.38
C ILE A 112 -25.79 -4.70 28.64
N ASN A 113 -25.12 -4.71 29.79
CA ASN A 113 -24.11 -3.71 30.15
C ASN A 113 -22.93 -3.71 29.16
N HIS A 114 -22.48 -4.88 28.71
CA HIS A 114 -21.44 -4.99 27.67
C HIS A 114 -21.92 -4.42 26.33
N LEU A 115 -23.16 -4.70 25.92
CA LEU A 115 -23.72 -4.12 24.69
C LEU A 115 -23.85 -2.60 24.77
N ILE A 116 -24.27 -2.05 25.90
CA ILE A 116 -24.31 -0.59 26.14
C ILE A 116 -22.90 0.01 26.07
N ALA A 117 -21.89 -0.68 26.63
CA ALA A 117 -20.49 -0.24 26.54
C ALA A 117 -20.01 -0.21 25.07
N ILE A 118 -20.27 -1.27 24.31
CA ILE A 118 -19.93 -1.34 22.87
C ILE A 118 -20.66 -0.26 22.07
N GLU A 119 -21.94 -0.01 22.35
CA GLU A 119 -22.71 1.05 21.71
C GLU A 119 -22.06 2.42 21.97
N LYS A 120 -21.67 2.69 23.22
CA LYS A 120 -21.01 3.92 23.62
C LYS A 120 -19.65 4.09 22.94
N GLU A 121 -18.81 3.05 22.94
CA GLU A 121 -17.51 3.08 22.26
C GLU A 121 -17.67 3.29 20.75
N THR A 122 -18.64 2.62 20.13
CA THR A 122 -18.94 2.78 18.70
C THR A 122 -19.39 4.20 18.40
N HIS A 123 -20.26 4.78 19.25
CA HIS A 123 -20.70 6.17 19.11
C HIS A 123 -19.52 7.15 19.23
N GLU A 124 -18.62 6.92 20.19
CA GLU A 124 -17.41 7.73 20.38
C GLU A 124 -16.48 7.66 19.15
N VAL A 125 -16.25 6.46 18.61
CA VAL A 125 -15.47 6.28 17.38
C VAL A 125 -16.12 7.03 16.21
N LEU A 126 -17.44 6.96 16.05
CA LEU A 126 -18.18 7.67 14.99
C LEU A 126 -18.07 9.19 15.14
N GLU A 127 -18.21 9.73 16.35
CA GLU A 127 -18.04 11.17 16.61
C GLU A 127 -16.60 11.62 16.35
N ASN A 128 -15.61 10.83 16.75
CA ASN A 128 -14.20 11.09 16.45
C ASN A 128 -13.93 11.07 14.94
N GLN A 129 -14.51 10.13 14.19
CA GLN A 129 -14.42 10.10 12.72
C GLN A 129 -15.05 11.34 12.07
N LYS A 130 -16.20 11.81 12.57
CA LYS A 130 -16.82 13.06 12.10
C LYS A 130 -15.89 14.26 12.33
N LYS A 131 -15.30 14.37 13.54
CA LYS A 131 -14.34 15.44 13.88
C LYS A 131 -13.11 15.40 12.96
N VAL A 132 -12.52 14.22 12.75
CA VAL A 132 -11.38 14.04 11.85
C VAL A 132 -11.73 14.45 10.42
N ARG A 133 -12.88 14.03 9.88
CA ARG A 133 -13.33 14.44 8.53
C ARG A 133 -13.51 15.95 8.42
N ALA A 134 -14.10 16.59 9.43
CA ALA A 134 -14.25 18.04 9.47
C ALA A 134 -12.88 18.75 9.49
N ALA A 135 -11.96 18.29 10.34
CA ALA A 135 -10.60 18.82 10.41
C ALA A 135 -9.86 18.70 9.07
N VAL A 136 -9.90 17.53 8.42
CA VAL A 136 -9.32 17.30 7.10
C VAL A 136 -9.93 18.25 6.06
N THR A 137 -11.26 18.45 6.11
CA THR A 137 -11.94 19.38 5.20
C THR A 137 -11.45 20.81 5.40
N ILE A 138 -11.38 21.30 6.64
CA ILE A 138 -10.89 22.65 6.95
C ILE A 138 -9.43 22.79 6.49
N GLN A 139 -8.56 21.84 6.84
CA GLN A 139 -7.15 21.85 6.45
C GLN A 139 -6.99 21.87 4.93
N SER A 140 -7.78 21.08 4.18
CA SER A 140 -7.73 21.07 2.72
C SER A 140 -8.08 22.43 2.11
N ARG A 141 -9.08 23.13 2.67
CA ARG A 141 -9.52 24.47 2.22
C ARG A 141 -8.46 25.51 2.53
N VAL A 142 -7.90 25.50 3.74
CA VAL A 142 -6.83 26.42 4.17
C VAL A 142 -5.57 26.23 3.32
N ARG A 143 -5.10 25.00 3.15
CA ARG A 143 -3.94 24.68 2.29
C ARG A 143 -4.18 25.13 0.86
N GLY A 144 -5.36 24.85 0.30
CA GLY A 144 -5.72 25.29 -1.05
C GLY A 144 -5.74 26.82 -1.18
N TRP A 145 -6.22 27.55 -0.17
CA TRP A 145 -6.18 29.02 -0.16
C TRP A 145 -4.75 29.56 -0.06
N LEU A 146 -3.92 29.01 0.82
CA LEU A 146 -2.50 29.39 0.96
C LEU A 146 -1.74 29.18 -0.35
N VAL A 147 -1.93 28.04 -1.00
CA VAL A 147 -1.33 27.75 -2.31
C VAL A 147 -1.81 28.75 -3.36
N ARG A 148 -3.12 28.98 -3.48
CA ARG A 148 -3.65 29.98 -4.43
C ARG A 148 -3.07 31.37 -4.16
N LYS A 149 -2.99 31.81 -2.90
CA LYS A 149 -2.43 33.09 -2.50
C LYS A 149 -0.96 33.21 -2.92
N LYS A 150 -0.14 32.18 -2.68
CA LYS A 150 1.27 32.15 -3.13
C LYS A 150 1.40 32.16 -4.66
N LEU A 151 0.51 31.48 -5.38
CA LEU A 151 0.54 31.39 -6.84
C LEU A 151 -0.16 32.57 -7.55
N GLN A 152 -0.78 33.51 -6.84
CA GLN A 152 -1.55 34.61 -7.46
C GLN A 152 -0.70 35.46 -8.40
N ASN A 153 0.55 35.75 -8.00
CA ASN A 153 1.47 36.60 -8.75
C ASN A 153 2.22 35.89 -9.88
N LEU A 154 2.03 34.58 -10.03
CA LEU A 154 2.73 33.78 -11.04
C LEU A 154 2.01 33.81 -12.40
N THR A 155 2.79 33.81 -13.46
CA THR A 155 2.26 33.72 -14.83
C THR A 155 1.61 32.35 -15.08
N TYR A 156 0.79 32.25 -16.13
CA TYR A 156 0.20 30.97 -16.53
C TYR A 156 1.27 29.91 -16.84
N LYS A 157 2.39 30.33 -17.45
CA LYS A 157 3.52 29.46 -17.78
C LYS A 157 4.17 28.89 -16.51
N ASP A 158 4.42 29.72 -15.51
CA ASP A 158 5.03 29.29 -14.24
C ASP A 158 4.13 28.31 -13.49
N LYS A 159 2.81 28.56 -13.48
CA LYS A 159 1.82 27.64 -12.90
C LYS A 159 1.84 26.28 -13.60
N GLY A 160 2.04 26.25 -14.92
CA GLY A 160 2.23 25.04 -15.70
C GLY A 160 3.47 24.26 -15.27
N ILE A 161 4.61 24.94 -15.13
CA ILE A 161 5.88 24.34 -14.70
C ILE A 161 5.77 23.76 -13.29
N ILE A 162 5.18 24.50 -12.34
CA ILE A 162 4.96 24.03 -10.97
C ILE A 162 4.09 22.77 -10.95
N ARG A 163 3.04 22.73 -11.78
CA ARG A 163 2.17 21.54 -11.89
C ARG A 163 2.94 20.31 -12.38
N ILE A 164 3.77 20.47 -13.42
CA ILE A 164 4.59 19.38 -13.95
C ILE A 164 5.57 18.91 -12.89
N ARG A 165 6.30 19.84 -12.24
CA ARG A 165 7.24 19.54 -11.15
C ARG A 165 6.57 18.76 -10.02
N ALA A 166 5.39 19.21 -9.57
CA ALA A 166 4.64 18.55 -8.51
C ALA A 166 4.16 17.15 -8.93
N SER A 167 3.71 16.98 -10.17
CA SER A 167 3.35 15.65 -10.70
C SER A 167 4.55 14.72 -10.72
N SER A 168 5.69 15.18 -11.22
CA SER A 168 6.93 14.39 -11.25
C SER A 168 7.43 14.04 -9.85
N PHE A 169 7.27 14.94 -8.88
CA PHE A 169 7.62 14.67 -7.49
C PHE A 169 6.68 13.63 -6.85
N MET A 170 5.37 13.68 -7.12
CA MET A 170 4.44 12.65 -6.65
C MET A 170 4.69 11.29 -7.32
N GLU A 171 5.11 11.28 -8.59
CA GLU A 171 5.52 10.06 -9.28
C GLU A 171 6.79 9.46 -8.66
N LEU A 172 7.75 10.30 -8.23
CA LEU A 172 8.92 9.86 -7.46
C LEU A 172 8.51 9.19 -6.14
N ILE A 173 7.65 9.84 -5.34
CA ILE A 173 7.17 9.27 -4.07
C ILE A 173 6.48 7.92 -4.30
N ARG A 174 5.60 7.82 -5.31
CA ARG A 174 4.91 6.54 -5.61
C ARG A 174 5.87 5.44 -6.05
N SER A 175 6.90 5.78 -6.84
CA SER A 175 7.90 4.78 -7.23
C SER A 175 8.76 4.32 -6.04
N ASP A 176 9.09 5.22 -5.12
CA ASP A 176 9.83 4.89 -3.90
C ASP A 176 9.00 4.00 -2.97
N GLU A 177 7.72 4.30 -2.79
CA GLU A 177 6.79 3.50 -1.98
C GLU A 177 6.67 2.07 -2.53
N ALA A 178 6.42 1.92 -3.83
CA ALA A 178 6.35 0.61 -4.47
C ALA A 178 7.69 -0.14 -4.40
N TYR A 179 8.82 0.56 -4.59
CA TYR A 179 10.15 -0.03 -4.44
C TYR A 179 10.39 -0.56 -3.03
N LEU A 180 10.04 0.22 -2.00
CA LEU A 180 10.18 -0.19 -0.60
C LEU A 180 9.27 -1.36 -0.26
N GLU A 181 8.05 -1.39 -0.77
CA GLU A 181 7.15 -2.54 -0.62
C GLU A 181 7.80 -3.82 -1.17
N THR A 182 8.28 -3.79 -2.42
CA THR A 182 8.92 -4.95 -3.06
C THR A 182 10.22 -5.38 -2.38
N ILE A 183 11.08 -4.46 -1.95
CA ILE A 183 12.29 -4.83 -1.19
C ILE A 183 11.93 -5.38 0.20
N GLY A 184 10.88 -4.85 0.84
CA GLY A 184 10.36 -5.36 2.10
C GLY A 184 9.82 -6.80 1.98
N GLU A 185 9.12 -7.09 0.88
CA GLU A 185 8.71 -8.45 0.52
C GLU A 185 9.91 -9.36 0.27
N MET A 186 10.91 -8.93 -0.51
CA MET A 186 12.15 -9.69 -0.73
C MET A 186 12.82 -10.05 0.60
N LEU A 187 12.92 -9.10 1.52
CA LEU A 187 13.51 -9.31 2.84
C LEU A 187 12.73 -10.33 3.67
N THR A 188 11.41 -10.25 3.64
CA THR A 188 10.51 -11.08 4.46
C THR A 188 10.36 -12.50 3.90
N GLU A 189 10.22 -12.63 2.58
CA GLU A 189 9.93 -13.90 1.92
C GLU A 189 11.18 -14.72 1.57
N TYR A 190 12.32 -14.05 1.34
CA TYR A 190 13.56 -14.72 0.92
C TYR A 190 14.69 -14.54 1.93
N ILE A 191 15.14 -13.31 2.16
CA ILE A 191 16.41 -13.03 2.85
C ILE A 191 16.40 -13.53 4.30
N ARG A 192 15.36 -13.18 5.09
CA ARG A 192 15.24 -13.64 6.48
C ARG A 192 15.07 -15.17 6.58
N PRO A 193 14.18 -15.82 5.81
CA PRO A 193 14.09 -17.28 5.80
C PRO A 193 15.42 -17.97 5.47
N ILE A 194 16.19 -17.46 4.51
CA ILE A 194 17.52 -17.98 4.17
C ILE A 194 18.48 -17.84 5.36
N GLN A 195 18.44 -16.71 6.06
CA GLN A 195 19.27 -16.46 7.23
C GLN A 195 18.94 -17.38 8.40
N GLU A 196 17.66 -17.50 8.73
CA GLU A 196 17.16 -18.27 9.87
C GLU A 196 17.29 -19.78 9.66
N ASN A 197 17.14 -20.23 8.41
CA ASN A 197 17.14 -21.65 8.05
C ASN A 197 18.41 -22.06 7.28
N ALA A 198 19.50 -21.30 7.38
CA ALA A 198 20.75 -21.56 6.66
C ALA A 198 21.27 -22.99 6.85
N SER A 199 21.21 -23.51 8.08
CA SER A 199 21.61 -24.88 8.41
C SER A 199 20.70 -25.93 7.78
N ARG A 200 19.38 -25.69 7.74
CA ARG A 200 18.38 -26.58 7.11
C ARG A 200 18.62 -26.70 5.61
N TYR A 201 18.99 -25.59 4.98
CA TYR A 201 19.36 -25.52 3.57
C TYR A 201 20.82 -25.90 3.32
N ASN A 202 21.63 -26.26 4.32
CA ASN A 202 23.06 -26.56 4.14
C ASN A 202 23.84 -25.44 3.41
N ILE A 203 23.57 -24.17 3.75
CA ILE A 203 24.25 -23.00 3.21
C ILE A 203 25.29 -22.53 4.23
N GLY A 204 26.55 -22.40 3.80
CA GLY A 204 27.61 -21.88 4.64
C GLY A 204 27.38 -20.42 5.05
N SER A 205 27.77 -20.06 6.27
CA SER A 205 27.58 -18.71 6.83
C SER A 205 28.17 -17.61 5.95
N ALA A 206 29.29 -17.88 5.27
CA ALA A 206 29.89 -16.94 4.32
C ALA A 206 28.96 -16.66 3.13
N ALA A 207 28.36 -17.70 2.54
CA ALA A 207 27.44 -17.55 1.40
C ALA A 207 26.15 -16.81 1.82
N VAL A 208 25.61 -17.13 3.01
CA VAL A 208 24.49 -16.38 3.60
C VAL A 208 24.86 -14.90 3.73
N LYS A 209 26.03 -14.60 4.30
CA LYS A 209 26.51 -13.22 4.43
C LYS A 209 26.58 -12.54 3.07
N TYR A 210 27.11 -13.18 2.03
CA TYR A 210 27.16 -12.59 0.68
C TYR A 210 25.79 -12.32 0.08
N LEU A 211 24.81 -13.21 0.26
CA LEU A 211 23.45 -13.04 -0.24
C LEU A 211 22.73 -11.84 0.41
N ILE A 212 22.90 -11.69 1.71
CA ILE A 212 22.18 -10.69 2.52
C ILE A 212 22.89 -9.34 2.53
N ARG A 213 24.21 -9.35 2.37
CA ARG A 213 25.09 -8.19 2.54
C ARG A 213 24.55 -6.98 1.75
N ASP A 214 24.47 -5.86 2.47
CA ASP A 214 24.04 -4.53 2.02
C ASP A 214 22.55 -4.39 1.63
N VAL A 215 21.76 -5.47 1.54
CA VAL A 215 20.33 -5.40 1.17
C VAL A 215 19.52 -4.72 2.28
N GLU A 216 19.76 -5.11 3.54
CA GLU A 216 19.05 -4.54 4.70
C GLU A 216 19.46 -3.08 4.93
N GLU A 217 20.74 -2.76 4.80
CA GLU A 217 21.26 -1.41 4.94
C GLU A 217 20.67 -0.48 3.87
N LEU A 218 20.64 -0.95 2.62
CA LEU A 218 19.99 -0.29 1.51
C LEU A 218 18.51 -0.02 1.79
N PHE A 219 17.78 -1.02 2.29
CA PHE A 219 16.37 -0.87 2.62
C PHE A 219 16.15 0.17 3.73
N GLN A 220 16.92 0.09 4.82
CA GLN A 220 16.83 1.05 5.92
C GLN A 220 17.17 2.48 5.49
N PHE A 221 18.17 2.65 4.63
CA PHE A 221 18.49 3.94 4.05
C PHE A 221 17.33 4.48 3.23
N ASN A 222 16.78 3.69 2.30
CA ASN A 222 15.69 4.13 1.45
C ASN A 222 14.41 4.43 2.24
N GLN A 223 14.13 3.71 3.33
CA GLN A 223 13.01 4.05 4.23
C GLN A 223 13.20 5.44 4.86
N LYS A 224 14.41 5.73 5.37
CA LYS A 224 14.74 7.05 5.95
C LYS A 224 14.68 8.14 4.89
N PHE A 225 15.18 7.87 3.69
CA PHE A 225 15.15 8.81 2.57
C PHE A 225 13.70 9.10 2.14
N PHE A 226 12.87 8.07 1.99
CA PHE A 226 11.45 8.19 1.66
C PHE A 226 10.67 8.99 2.70
N ALA A 227 10.95 8.79 4.00
CA ALA A 227 10.35 9.59 5.06
C ALA A 227 10.65 11.09 4.89
N LYS A 228 11.89 11.46 4.56
CA LYS A 228 12.27 12.86 4.26
C LYS A 228 11.56 13.40 3.02
N LEU A 229 11.35 12.59 1.98
CA LEU A 229 10.55 13.01 0.82
C LEU A 229 9.08 13.25 1.21
N CYS A 230 8.52 12.41 2.08
CA CYS A 230 7.17 12.60 2.61
C CYS A 230 7.05 13.89 3.44
N GLU A 231 8.06 14.25 4.24
CA GLU A 231 8.09 15.53 4.95
C GLU A 231 8.02 16.73 3.99
N VAL A 232 8.74 16.68 2.86
CA VAL A 232 8.67 17.72 1.82
C VAL A 232 7.27 17.81 1.21
N ARG A 233 6.63 16.66 0.93
CA ARG A 233 5.24 16.58 0.44
C ARG A 233 4.24 17.17 1.43
N ASP A 234 4.42 16.86 2.71
CA ASP A 234 3.47 17.24 3.76
C ASP A 234 3.69 18.67 4.28
N SER A 235 4.74 19.34 3.80
CA SER A 235 5.02 20.75 4.07
C SER A 235 3.87 21.68 3.67
N THR A 236 3.74 22.81 4.38
CA THR A 236 2.72 23.84 4.10
C THR A 236 2.90 24.55 2.75
N VAL A 237 4.02 24.30 2.07
CA VAL A 237 4.42 24.95 0.82
C VAL A 237 4.21 24.04 -0.40
N TYR A 238 3.84 22.76 -0.21
CA TYR A 238 3.41 21.90 -1.29
C TYR A 238 2.22 22.52 -2.04
N PRO A 239 2.21 22.56 -3.40
CA PRO A 239 3.00 21.78 -4.36
C PRO A 239 4.36 22.34 -4.79
N ILE A 240 4.81 23.46 -4.23
CA ILE A 240 6.03 24.16 -4.70
C ILE A 240 7.32 23.41 -4.32
N SER A 241 7.29 22.49 -3.34
CA SER A 241 8.41 21.58 -2.98
C SER A 241 9.79 22.27 -2.90
N LEU A 242 9.88 23.42 -2.23
CA LEU A 242 11.06 24.30 -2.21
C LEU A 242 12.34 23.57 -1.71
N HIS A 243 12.21 22.78 -0.65
CA HIS A 243 13.34 22.13 0.05
C HIS A 243 13.73 20.75 -0.48
N LEU A 244 13.17 20.33 -1.63
CA LEU A 244 13.52 19.03 -2.18
C LEU A 244 15.02 18.96 -2.53
N GLY A 245 15.58 20.03 -3.10
CA GLY A 245 17.00 20.10 -3.43
C GLY A 245 17.91 19.89 -2.22
N ASP A 246 17.55 20.49 -1.08
CA ASP A 246 18.29 20.39 0.18
C ASP A 246 18.32 18.95 0.70
N VAL A 247 17.16 18.27 0.66
CA VAL A 247 17.05 16.85 1.06
C VAL A 247 17.92 15.96 0.18
N ILE A 248 17.87 16.14 -1.15
CA ILE A 248 18.69 15.36 -2.09
C ILE A 248 20.18 15.64 -1.88
N ALA A 249 20.57 16.90 -1.70
CA ALA A 249 21.95 17.27 -1.47
C ALA A 249 22.50 16.65 -0.19
N ALA A 250 21.74 16.73 0.92
CA ALA A 250 22.12 16.18 2.21
C ALA A 250 22.32 14.65 2.17
N GLU A 251 21.52 13.93 1.40
CA GLU A 251 21.59 12.46 1.31
C GLU A 251 22.47 11.94 0.16
N SER A 252 22.95 12.82 -0.72
CA SER A 252 23.67 12.42 -1.94
C SER A 252 24.93 11.57 -1.67
N ALA A 253 25.67 11.86 -0.60
CA ALA A 253 26.86 11.11 -0.22
C ALA A 253 26.51 9.70 0.26
N ASN A 254 25.51 9.57 1.13
CA ASN A 254 25.01 8.30 1.64
C ASN A 254 24.45 7.43 0.52
N LEU A 255 23.60 8.03 -0.34
CA LEU A 255 23.03 7.38 -1.50
C LEU A 255 24.13 6.85 -2.43
N ARG A 256 25.17 7.66 -2.70
CA ARG A 256 26.30 7.22 -3.52
C ARG A 256 27.05 6.05 -2.88
N SER A 257 27.33 6.11 -1.59
CA SER A 257 28.10 5.07 -0.89
C SER A 257 27.36 3.73 -0.91
N ILE A 258 26.12 3.71 -0.42
CA ILE A 258 25.33 2.49 -0.26
C ILE A 258 25.06 1.81 -1.60
N TYR A 259 24.70 2.57 -2.63
CA TYR A 259 24.45 1.98 -3.96
C TYR A 259 25.74 1.54 -4.65
N LEU A 260 26.88 2.18 -4.39
CA LEU A 260 28.16 1.73 -4.92
C LEU A 260 28.56 0.38 -4.30
N ASP A 261 28.42 0.24 -2.99
CA ASP A 261 28.68 -1.02 -2.29
C ASP A 261 27.74 -2.13 -2.79
N TYR A 262 26.44 -1.82 -2.91
CA TYR A 262 25.47 -2.76 -3.48
C TYR A 262 25.83 -3.19 -4.90
N ALA A 263 26.18 -2.23 -5.78
CA ALA A 263 26.54 -2.51 -7.17
C ALA A 263 27.81 -3.36 -7.29
N ASN A 264 28.83 -3.08 -6.47
CA ASN A 264 30.07 -3.86 -6.44
C ASN A 264 29.83 -5.32 -6.00
N ASN A 265 28.82 -5.54 -5.15
CA ASN A 265 28.46 -6.86 -4.65
C ASN A 265 27.38 -7.58 -5.47
N TYR A 266 26.77 -6.94 -6.47
CA TYR A 266 25.68 -7.52 -7.26
C TYR A 266 26.07 -8.78 -8.02
N THR A 267 27.12 -8.72 -8.85
CA THR A 267 27.53 -9.87 -9.67
C THR A 267 27.93 -11.08 -8.82
N PRO A 268 28.81 -10.95 -7.79
CA PRO A 268 29.12 -12.08 -6.91
C PRO A 268 27.90 -12.65 -6.18
N ARG A 269 26.92 -11.81 -5.83
CA ARG A 269 25.67 -12.23 -5.19
C ARG A 269 24.84 -13.12 -6.10
N VAL A 270 24.66 -12.71 -7.36
CA VAL A 270 23.92 -13.49 -8.37
C VAL A 270 24.64 -14.79 -8.68
N GLU A 271 25.96 -14.78 -8.85
CA GLU A 271 26.77 -15.99 -9.08
C GLU A 271 26.65 -16.97 -7.90
N THR A 272 26.68 -16.46 -6.66
CA THR A 272 26.49 -17.27 -5.45
C THR A 272 25.09 -17.89 -5.42
N LEU A 273 24.06 -17.11 -5.75
CA LEU A 273 22.67 -17.58 -5.81
C LEU A 273 22.53 -18.72 -6.83
N GLN A 274 23.05 -18.52 -8.05
CA GLN A 274 23.02 -19.52 -9.12
C GLN A 274 23.79 -20.79 -8.74
N HIS A 275 24.98 -20.65 -8.15
CA HIS A 275 25.76 -21.78 -7.66
C HIS A 275 24.99 -22.59 -6.61
N LEU A 276 24.38 -21.93 -5.62
CA LEU A 276 23.55 -22.60 -4.61
C LEU A 276 22.32 -23.27 -5.23
N ARG A 277 21.70 -22.64 -6.23
CA ARG A 277 20.55 -23.19 -6.95
C ARG A 277 20.88 -24.52 -7.66
N VAL A 278 22.09 -24.64 -8.21
CA VAL A 278 22.55 -25.86 -8.90
C VAL A 278 23.06 -26.92 -7.92
N THR A 279 23.80 -26.51 -6.90
CA THR A 279 24.50 -27.45 -6.00
C THR A 279 23.63 -27.95 -4.85
N ASN A 280 22.51 -27.29 -4.56
CA ASN A 280 21.72 -27.55 -3.37
C ASN A 280 20.23 -27.71 -3.69
N SER A 281 19.79 -28.96 -3.82
CA SER A 281 18.41 -29.31 -4.17
C SER A 281 17.37 -28.83 -3.15
N ARG A 282 17.73 -28.74 -1.85
CA ARG A 282 16.83 -28.21 -0.82
C ARG A 282 16.61 -26.71 -0.96
N PHE A 283 17.69 -25.98 -1.21
CA PHE A 283 17.61 -24.54 -1.46
C PHE A 283 16.88 -24.24 -2.77
N GLN A 284 17.13 -25.03 -3.82
CA GLN A 284 16.39 -24.94 -5.08
C GLN A 284 14.88 -25.18 -4.88
N ALA A 285 14.49 -26.19 -4.10
CA ALA A 285 13.08 -26.46 -3.78
C ALA A 285 12.44 -25.28 -3.03
N PHE A 286 13.16 -24.69 -2.06
CA PHE A 286 12.72 -23.49 -1.36
C PHE A 286 12.51 -22.31 -2.32
N LEU A 287 13.47 -22.01 -3.20
CA LEU A 287 13.32 -20.94 -4.19
C LEU A 287 12.12 -21.21 -5.10
N HIS A 288 11.96 -22.44 -5.58
CA HIS A 288 10.85 -22.80 -6.45
C HIS A 288 9.49 -22.63 -5.76
N GLU A 289 9.37 -22.98 -4.48
CA GLU A 289 8.16 -22.78 -3.68
C GLU A 289 7.81 -21.28 -3.58
N LYS A 290 8.81 -20.44 -3.27
CA LYS A 290 8.61 -18.98 -3.14
C LYS A 290 8.33 -18.29 -4.47
N GLU A 291 8.98 -18.73 -5.56
CA GLU A 291 8.76 -18.23 -6.92
C GLU A 291 7.36 -18.53 -7.48
N GLN A 292 6.56 -19.40 -6.85
CA GLN A 292 5.14 -19.57 -7.20
C GLN A 292 4.28 -18.37 -6.74
N VAL A 293 4.73 -17.64 -5.72
CA VAL A 293 3.95 -16.59 -5.06
C VAL A 293 4.58 -15.21 -5.23
N SER A 294 5.90 -15.14 -5.39
CA SER A 294 6.67 -13.90 -5.52
C SER A 294 7.56 -13.92 -6.78
N GLU A 295 8.10 -12.75 -7.14
CA GLU A 295 9.05 -12.64 -8.25
C GLU A 295 10.35 -13.41 -7.96
N PRO A 296 11.06 -13.89 -9.00
CA PRO A 296 12.35 -14.56 -8.83
C PRO A 296 13.35 -13.71 -8.05
N LEU A 297 14.05 -14.32 -7.09
CA LEU A 297 15.02 -13.62 -6.25
C LEU A 297 16.15 -12.97 -7.08
N GLU A 298 16.50 -13.56 -8.22
CA GLU A 298 17.47 -13.00 -9.17
C GLU A 298 17.02 -11.65 -9.72
N ASP A 299 15.75 -11.54 -10.14
CA ASP A 299 15.15 -10.30 -10.66
C ASP A 299 15.04 -9.25 -9.54
N LEU A 300 14.69 -9.68 -8.32
CA LEU A 300 14.61 -8.80 -7.15
C LEU A 300 15.98 -8.21 -6.77
N PHE A 301 17.08 -8.92 -6.99
CA PHE A 301 18.43 -8.37 -6.79
C PHE A 301 18.81 -7.30 -7.80
N GLU A 302 18.22 -7.30 -9.01
CA GLU A 302 18.44 -6.25 -10.01
C GLU A 302 17.68 -4.96 -9.65
N LEU A 303 16.57 -5.09 -8.92
CA LEU A 303 15.63 -4.00 -8.65
C LEU A 303 16.29 -2.73 -8.09
N PRO A 304 17.23 -2.75 -7.13
CA PRO A 304 17.91 -1.54 -6.67
C PRO A 304 18.66 -0.78 -7.77
N LEU A 305 19.30 -1.49 -8.69
CA LEU A 305 20.05 -0.86 -9.78
C LEU A 305 19.11 -0.19 -10.79
N LEU A 306 17.98 -0.85 -11.09
CA LEU A 306 16.91 -0.28 -11.93
C LEU A 306 16.26 0.93 -11.26
N TYR A 307 15.99 0.83 -9.96
CA TYR A 307 15.42 1.92 -9.17
C TYR A 307 16.31 3.17 -9.21
N LEU A 308 17.64 3.03 -9.11
CA LEU A 308 18.56 4.16 -9.22
C LEU A 308 18.43 4.92 -10.55
N GLN A 309 18.15 4.20 -11.66
CA GLN A 309 17.89 4.82 -12.96
C GLN A 309 16.57 5.59 -12.98
N VAL A 310 15.52 5.01 -12.39
CA VAL A 310 14.21 5.67 -12.23
C VAL A 310 14.35 6.94 -11.40
N LEU A 311 14.99 6.84 -10.23
CA LEU A 311 15.28 7.97 -9.35
C LEU A 311 16.02 9.09 -10.10
N ALA A 312 17.09 8.76 -10.82
CA ALA A 312 17.86 9.73 -11.60
C ALA A 312 17.03 10.38 -12.72
N ALA A 313 16.16 9.63 -13.40
CA ALA A 313 15.26 10.17 -14.40
C ALA A 313 14.23 11.14 -13.79
N ARG A 314 13.62 10.77 -12.65
CA ARG A 314 12.65 11.62 -11.95
C ARG A 314 13.29 12.91 -11.42
N LEU A 315 14.46 12.82 -10.81
CA LEU A 315 15.19 13.99 -10.32
C LEU A 315 15.58 14.95 -11.45
N ARG A 316 16.00 14.43 -12.62
CA ARG A 316 16.27 15.27 -13.81
C ARG A 316 15.02 15.98 -14.31
N MET A 317 13.87 15.30 -14.35
CA MET A 317 12.60 15.92 -14.74
C MET A 317 12.21 17.03 -13.77
N ILE A 318 12.27 16.78 -12.47
CA ILE A 318 12.00 17.77 -11.42
C ILE A 318 12.95 18.97 -11.56
N HIS A 319 14.25 18.72 -11.74
CA HIS A 319 15.26 19.75 -11.93
C HIS A 319 14.98 20.61 -13.17
N SER A 320 14.63 20.00 -14.31
CA SER A 320 14.28 20.71 -15.55
C SER A 320 13.07 21.63 -15.42
N CYS A 321 12.20 21.37 -14.43
CA CYS A 321 11.05 22.20 -14.08
C CYS A 321 11.34 23.19 -12.93
N SER A 322 12.61 23.41 -12.58
CA SER A 322 12.96 24.41 -11.58
C SER A 322 12.94 25.80 -12.23
N VAL A 323 12.04 26.66 -11.75
CA VAL A 323 11.92 28.05 -12.22
C VAL A 323 12.98 28.87 -11.49
N PRO A 324 13.82 29.67 -12.19
CA PRO A 324 14.82 30.53 -11.56
C PRO A 324 14.22 31.51 -10.52
N MET A 325 12.94 31.88 -10.66
CA MET A 325 12.26 32.88 -9.83
C MET A 325 11.88 32.45 -8.40
N LEU A 326 12.19 31.22 -7.97
CA LEU A 326 11.97 30.80 -6.57
C LEU A 326 13.24 30.92 -5.70
N GLN A 327 14.29 31.55 -6.22
CA GLN A 327 15.57 31.74 -5.53
C GLN A 327 15.69 33.09 -4.80
N GLU A 328 14.71 33.99 -4.95
CA GLU A 328 14.56 35.23 -4.18
C GLU A 328 13.52 35.07 -3.06
#